data_AF-A0A832CP22-F1
#
_entry.id   AF-A0A832CP22-F1
#
_cell.length_a   1.000
_cell.length_b   1.000
_cell.length_c   1.000
_cell.angle_alpha   90.00
_cell.angle_beta   90.00
_cell.angle_gamma   90.00
#
_symmetry.space_group_name_H-M   'P 1'
#
loop_
_entity.id
_entity.type
_entity.pdbx_description
1 polymer ?
#
loop_
_entity_poly.entity_id
_entity_poly.type
_entity_poly.pdbx_seq_one_letter_code
_entity_poly.pdbx_strand_id
1 'polypeptide(L)'
;MLRFSLIVFLALFLACSLPPDVPVTKEALDNTKLYERFVIEENPETLIYVLNKKGEMVVRAMYRNTPVYIKIFATSRGILWYVYPR
;
A
#
# COMPACT_ATOMS: atom_id res chain seq x y z
N MET A 1 -34.45 2.96 20.14
CA MET A 1 -33.54 1.82 19.93
C MET A 1 -33.25 1.56 18.45
N LEU A 2 -34.24 1.46 17.55
CA LEU A 2 -34.05 1.19 16.11
C LEU A 2 -33.12 2.18 15.39
N ARG A 3 -33.24 3.49 15.67
CA ARG A 3 -32.37 4.54 15.07
C ARG A 3 -30.90 4.43 15.49
N PHE A 4 -30.64 4.02 16.73
CA PHE A 4 -29.28 3.86 17.25
C PHE A 4 -28.59 2.64 16.64
N SER A 5 -29.34 1.55 16.49
CA SER A 5 -28.88 0.34 15.80
C SER A 5 -28.53 0.62 14.33
N LEU A 6 -29.31 1.45 13.64
CA LEU A 6 -29.07 1.82 12.25
C LEU A 6 -27.76 2.63 12.08
N ILE A 7 -27.49 3.56 13.01
CA ILE A 7 -26.26 4.38 13.00
C ILE A 7 -25.02 3.52 13.23
N VAL A 8 -25.08 2.59 14.18
CA VAL A 8 -23.98 1.64 14.45
C VAL A 8 -23.73 0.74 13.24
N PHE A 9 -24.80 0.27 12.58
CA PHE A 9 -24.68 -0.57 11.38
C PHE A 9 -24.05 0.20 10.21
N LEU A 10 -24.42 1.48 10.01
CA LEU A 10 -23.86 2.33 8.96
C LEU A 10 -22.38 2.67 9.21
N ALA A 11 -21.99 2.90 10.47
CA ALA A 11 -20.62 3.20 10.85
C ALA A 11 -19.64 2.03 10.58
N LEU A 12 -20.12 0.78 10.68
CA LEU A 12 -19.32 -0.41 10.40
C LEU A 12 -18.92 -0.53 8.91
N PHE A 13 -19.73 -0.01 7.98
CA PHE A 13 -19.41 -0.05 6.55
C PHE A 13 -18.38 1.01 6.11
N LEU A 14 -18.16 2.07 6.91
CA LEU A 14 -17.17 3.10 6.62
C LEU A 14 -15.74 2.69 6.99
N ALA A 15 -15.55 1.58 7.71
CA ALA A 15 -14.23 1.08 8.11
C ALA A 15 -13.51 0.28 7.01
N CYS A 16 -14.14 0.05 5.86
CA CYS A 16 -13.58 -0.77 4.79
C CYS A 16 -12.54 0.02 3.97
N SER A 17 -11.26 -0.30 4.17
CA SER A 17 -10.14 0.02 3.28
C SER A 17 -10.12 1.46 2.79
N LEU A 18 -10.09 2.41 3.72
CA LEU A 18 -9.90 3.80 3.34
C LEU A 18 -8.56 3.97 2.60
N PRO A 19 -8.54 4.71 1.49
CA PRO A 19 -7.28 5.18 0.91
C PRO A 19 -6.47 5.96 1.96
N PRO A 20 -5.15 6.09 1.77
CA PRO A 20 -4.32 6.78 2.74
C PRO A 20 -4.75 8.25 2.89
N ASP A 21 -4.72 8.76 4.12
CA ASP A 21 -5.09 10.16 4.44
C ASP A 21 -4.24 11.17 3.65
N VAL A 22 -2.97 10.82 3.40
CA VAL A 22 -2.05 11.56 2.55
C VAL A 22 -1.76 10.71 1.31
N PRO A 23 -2.04 11.22 0.09
CA PRO A 23 -1.78 10.47 -1.11
C PRO A 23 -0.28 10.25 -1.29
N VAL A 24 0.07 9.03 -1.69
CA VAL A 24 1.41 8.64 -2.12
C VAL A 24 1.76 9.40 -3.39
N THR A 25 2.87 10.14 -3.35
CA THR A 25 3.43 10.85 -4.50
C THR A 25 4.62 10.09 -5.08
N LYS A 26 5.01 10.45 -6.31
CA LYS A 26 6.23 9.94 -6.93
C LYS A 26 7.47 10.24 -6.09
N GLU A 27 7.58 11.47 -5.60
CA GLU A 27 8.68 11.89 -4.72
C GLU A 27 8.75 11.05 -3.43
N ALA A 28 7.60 10.76 -2.82
CA ALA A 28 7.54 9.89 -1.64
C ALA A 28 8.02 8.48 -1.95
N LEU A 29 7.66 7.93 -3.12
CA LEU A 29 8.14 6.63 -3.59
C LEU A 29 9.64 6.65 -3.88
N ASP A 30 10.14 7.65 -4.58
CA ASP A 30 11.56 7.78 -4.93
C ASP A 30 12.43 7.85 -3.65
N ASN A 31 11.96 8.57 -2.63
CA ASN A 31 12.64 8.67 -1.33
C ASN A 31 12.78 7.32 -0.59
N THR A 32 11.96 6.31 -0.91
CA THR A 32 12.09 4.97 -0.31
C THR A 32 13.26 4.17 -0.87
N LYS A 33 13.76 4.54 -2.05
CA LYS A 33 14.78 3.78 -2.81
C LYS A 33 14.36 2.34 -3.12
N LEU A 34 13.05 2.06 -3.17
CA LEU A 34 12.54 0.70 -3.40
C LEU A 34 12.98 0.15 -4.76
N TYR A 35 12.82 0.94 -5.82
CA TYR A 35 13.23 0.59 -7.19
C TYR A 35 14.76 0.62 -7.41
N GLU A 36 15.53 1.26 -6.52
CA GLU A 36 16.99 1.17 -6.53
C GLU A 36 17.48 -0.14 -5.90
N ARG A 37 16.78 -0.62 -4.87
CA ARG A 37 17.16 -1.82 -4.11
C ARG A 37 16.67 -3.13 -4.74
N PHE A 38 15.56 -3.08 -5.46
CA PHE A 38 14.86 -4.24 -5.97
C PHE A 38 14.50 -4.07 -7.44
N VAL A 39 14.59 -5.15 -8.21
CA VAL A 39 13.99 -5.21 -9.55
C VAL A 39 12.55 -5.66 -9.38
N ILE A 40 11.62 -4.70 -9.39
CA ILE A 40 10.17 -4.92 -9.19
C ILE A 40 9.50 -5.08 -10.55
N GLU A 41 8.58 -6.04 -10.68
CA GLU A 41 7.88 -6.31 -11.95
C GLU A 41 6.93 -5.18 -12.34
N GLU A 42 6.22 -4.60 -11.37
CA GLU A 42 5.26 -3.52 -11.58
C GLU A 42 5.95 -2.15 -11.71
N ASN A 43 5.45 -1.31 -12.61
CA ASN A 43 5.95 0.06 -12.79
C ASN A 43 5.59 0.98 -11.60
N PRO A 44 6.37 2.05 -11.35
CA PRO A 44 6.13 2.98 -10.25
C PRO A 44 4.72 3.59 -10.25
N GLU A 45 4.18 3.92 -11.43
CA GLU A 45 2.88 4.55 -11.59
C GLU A 45 1.73 3.63 -11.14
N THR A 46 1.84 2.33 -11.46
CA THR A 46 0.88 1.30 -11.03
C THR A 46 0.93 1.13 -9.53
N LEU A 47 2.14 1.07 -8.95
CA LEU A 47 2.31 0.97 -7.50
C LEU A 47 1.66 2.17 -6.80
N ILE A 48 1.95 3.39 -7.25
CA ILE A 48 1.36 4.62 -6.70
C ILE A 48 -0.18 4.60 -6.83
N TYR A 49 -0.70 4.24 -7.99
CA TYR A 49 -2.15 4.15 -8.23
C TYR A 49 -2.81 3.17 -7.26
N VAL A 50 -2.25 1.97 -7.11
CA VAL A 50 -2.81 0.94 -6.23
C VAL A 50 -2.71 1.36 -4.77
N LEU A 51 -1.57 1.90 -4.33
CA LEU A 51 -1.39 2.40 -2.97
C LEU A 51 -2.39 3.51 -2.62
N ASN A 52 -2.64 4.45 -3.54
CA ASN A 52 -3.63 5.50 -3.33
C ASN A 52 -5.08 5.01 -3.35
N LYS A 53 -5.35 3.84 -3.96
CA LYS A 53 -6.69 3.27 -4.04
C LYS A 53 -6.99 2.28 -2.92
N LYS A 54 -5.99 1.51 -2.49
CA LYS A 54 -6.14 0.35 -1.59
C LYS A 54 -5.31 0.44 -0.31
N GLY A 55 -4.41 1.41 -0.20
CA GLY A 55 -3.50 1.54 0.95
C GLY A 55 -2.38 0.51 1.01
N GLU A 56 -2.46 -0.60 0.27
CA GLU A 56 -1.42 -1.63 0.25
C GLU A 56 -1.31 -2.36 -1.10
N MET A 57 -0.13 -2.95 -1.35
CA MET A 57 0.14 -3.79 -2.52
C MET A 57 1.21 -4.83 -2.20
N VAL A 58 1.06 -6.04 -2.74
CA VAL A 58 2.14 -7.04 -2.77
C VAL A 58 2.66 -7.14 -4.19
N VAL A 59 3.97 -7.00 -4.37
CA VAL A 59 4.65 -7.06 -5.66
C VAL A 59 5.65 -8.21 -5.71
N ARG A 60 5.93 -8.68 -6.91
CA ARG A 60 7.02 -9.63 -7.16
C ARG A 60 8.29 -8.85 -7.50
N ALA A 61 9.41 -9.29 -6.95
CA ALA A 61 10.68 -8.64 -7.19
C ALA A 61 11.87 -9.61 -7.14
N MET A 62 13.02 -9.12 -7.60
CA MET A 62 14.33 -9.75 -7.40
C MET A 62 15.22 -8.88 -6.50
N TYR A 63 15.83 -9.51 -5.50
CA TYR A 63 16.88 -8.93 -4.67
C TYR A 63 18.17 -9.73 -4.85
N ARG A 64 19.21 -9.14 -5.47
CA ARG A 64 20.50 -9.81 -5.71
C ARG A 64 20.35 -11.24 -6.28
N ASN A 65 19.58 -11.37 -7.37
CA ASN A 65 19.24 -12.64 -8.03
C ASN A 65 18.40 -13.63 -7.20
N THR A 66 17.84 -13.21 -6.05
CA THR A 66 16.93 -14.02 -5.25
C THR A 66 15.49 -13.51 -5.44
N PRO A 67 14.53 -14.37 -5.84
CA PRO A 67 13.14 -13.99 -5.98
C PRO A 67 12.52 -13.73 -4.60
N VAL A 68 11.77 -12.63 -4.48
CA VAL A 68 11.11 -12.22 -3.24
C VAL A 68 9.73 -11.63 -3.53
N TYR A 69 8.87 -11.64 -2.51
CA TYR A 69 7.67 -10.80 -2.44
C TYR A 69 7.95 -9.58 -1.60
N ILE A 70 7.44 -8.42 -2.01
CA ILE A 70 7.50 -7.19 -1.22
C ILE A 70 6.08 -6.75 -0.92
N LYS A 71 5.72 -6.70 0.38
CA LYS A 71 4.46 -6.08 0.82
C LYS A 71 4.71 -4.62 1.15
N ILE A 72 3.97 -3.74 0.50
CA ILE A 72 4.14 -2.28 0.56
C ILE A 72 2.84 -1.67 1.09
N PHE A 73 2.97 -0.73 2.01
CA PHE A 73 1.88 -0.04 2.68
C PHE A 73 2.03 1.48 2.53
N ALA A 74 0.95 2.15 2.19
CA ALA A 74 0.78 3.58 2.35
C ALA A 74 0.24 3.86 3.75
N THR A 75 1.04 4.53 4.57
CA THR A 75 0.68 4.89 5.95
C THR A 75 0.61 6.40 6.09
N SER A 76 0.01 6.90 7.17
CA SER A 76 0.02 8.33 7.52
C SER A 76 1.43 8.90 7.74
N ARG A 77 2.45 8.04 7.90
CA ARG A 77 3.86 8.43 8.07
C ARG A 77 4.69 8.25 6.80
N GLY A 78 4.07 7.88 5.68
CA GLY A 78 4.74 7.57 4.41
C GLY A 78 4.67 6.09 4.06
N ILE A 79 5.61 5.65 3.21
CA ILE A 79 5.60 4.29 2.65
C ILE A 79 6.42 3.35 3.53
N LEU A 80 5.84 2.19 3.86
CA LEU A 80 6.49 1.14 4.62
C LEU A 80 6.48 -0.16 3.82
N TRP A 81 7.54 -0.97 3.90
CA TRP A 81 7.64 -2.22 3.15
C TRP A 81 8.33 -3.34 3.91
N TYR A 82 7.95 -4.58 3.59
CA TYR A 82 8.52 -5.81 4.14
C TYR A 82 8.82 -6.79 3.01
N VAL A 83 9.89 -7.57 3.16
CA VAL A 83 10.34 -8.56 2.20
C VAL A 83 10.06 -9.95 2.73
N TYR A 84 9.54 -10.81 1.85
CA TYR A 84 9.26 -12.21 2.14
C TYR A 84 9.95 -13.08 1.08
N PRO A 85 10.49 -14.25 1.45
CA PRO A 85 10.97 -15.22 0.46
C PRO A 85 9.81 -15.62 -0.45
N ARG A 86 10.11 -15.81 -1.74
CA ARG A 86 9.15 -16.26 -2.75
C ARG A 86 9.13 -17.78 -2.86
#